data_AF-A0A166F450-F1
#
_entry.id   AF-A0A166F450-F1
#
_cell.length_a   1.000
_cell.length_b   1.000
_cell.length_c   1.000
_cell.angle_alpha   90.00
_cell.angle_beta   90.00
_cell.angle_gamma   90.00
#
_symmetry.space_group_name_H-M   'P 1'
#
loop_
_entity.id
_entity.type
_entity.pdbx_description
1 polymer ?
#
loop_
_entity_poly.entity_id
_entity_poly.type
_entity_poly.pdbx_seq_one_letter_code
_entity_poly.pdbx_strand_id
1 'polypeptide(L)'
;MSYKKLLTDFEKFEKVMDEHDSVNDYIDLSSINFLNPTNLLPLLNYGDENEISKYIVHNNVENYTKKVLGIIDHSHNTIPYITFSNDKKEIDEITSGFYSLLDSAYGGVNTLNFMIYEIINNMFDHSDFSIGRALAQLFPKNNYTDISFMDNGVSIPGRFEKCGFEFENDCDAIFQAINGKSSDLEKENRRGTGLNSTINLVTNGNKGSILIASRNGLCYIDENTKKYKQLNNNYIYGTLVSLRIKKVNVDYSKYMGKIEL
;
A
#
# COMPACT_ATOMS: atom_id res chain seq x y z
N MET A 1 -21.79 11.73 0.60
CA MET A 1 -21.06 10.93 -0.40
C MET A 1 -20.29 9.86 0.37
N SER A 2 -20.64 8.58 0.26
CA SER A 2 -19.87 7.51 0.91
C SER A 2 -18.50 7.45 0.24
N TYR A 3 -17.43 7.68 0.99
CA TYR A 3 -16.07 7.49 0.49
C TYR A 3 -15.91 6.01 0.13
N LYS A 4 -15.68 5.68 -1.15
CA LYS A 4 -15.41 4.30 -1.60
C LYS A 4 -14.19 3.79 -0.83
N LYS A 5 -14.30 2.72 -0.05
CA LYS A 5 -13.22 2.27 0.84
C LYS A 5 -12.07 1.66 0.03
N LEU A 6 -10.83 1.73 0.55
CA LEU A 6 -9.68 1.03 -0.04
C LEU A 6 -9.99 -0.46 -0.27
N LEU A 7 -10.73 -1.08 0.65
CA LEU A 7 -11.22 -2.45 0.52
C LEU A 7 -12.04 -2.66 -0.77
N THR A 8 -12.97 -1.77 -1.08
CA THR A 8 -13.78 -1.85 -2.32
C THR A 8 -12.94 -1.63 -3.57
N ASP A 9 -11.86 -0.86 -3.47
CA ASP A 9 -10.94 -0.69 -4.59
C ASP A 9 -10.09 -1.96 -4.78
N PHE A 10 -9.60 -2.58 -3.70
CA PHE A 10 -8.90 -3.87 -3.74
C PHE A 10 -9.79 -5.01 -4.26
N GLU A 11 -11.08 -5.06 -3.89
CA GLU A 11 -12.04 -6.04 -4.40
C GLU A 11 -12.20 -5.97 -5.94
N LYS A 12 -11.96 -4.82 -6.57
CA LYS A 12 -11.93 -4.73 -8.04
C LYS A 12 -10.68 -5.39 -8.62
N PHE A 13 -9.54 -5.26 -7.94
CA PHE A 13 -8.33 -5.99 -8.30
C PHE A 13 -8.57 -7.49 -8.20
N GLU A 14 -9.12 -7.98 -7.07
CA GLU A 14 -9.46 -9.40 -6.90
C GLU A 14 -10.35 -9.89 -8.03
N LYS A 15 -11.42 -9.15 -8.35
CA LYS A 15 -12.32 -9.50 -9.44
C LYS A 15 -11.60 -9.65 -10.79
N VAL A 16 -10.71 -8.71 -11.13
CA VAL A 16 -9.92 -8.79 -12.38
C VAL A 16 -9.04 -10.03 -12.37
N MET A 17 -8.42 -10.34 -11.23
CA MET A 17 -7.56 -11.50 -11.09
C MET A 17 -8.32 -12.84 -11.09
N ASP A 18 -9.54 -12.87 -10.55
CA ASP A 18 -10.43 -14.04 -10.60
C ASP A 18 -10.92 -14.31 -12.04
N GLU A 19 -11.06 -13.26 -12.86
CA GLU A 19 -11.51 -13.35 -14.26
C GLU A 19 -10.34 -13.50 -15.26
N HIS A 20 -9.10 -13.27 -14.84
CA HIS A 20 -7.92 -13.32 -15.70
C HIS A 20 -7.47 -14.77 -15.96
N ASP A 21 -7.39 -15.13 -17.24
CA ASP A 21 -6.77 -16.38 -17.70
C ASP A 21 -5.25 -16.18 -17.86
N SER A 22 -4.45 -16.94 -17.12
CA SER A 22 -2.99 -16.80 -17.04
C SER A 22 -2.26 -17.12 -18.35
N VAL A 23 -2.95 -17.68 -19.35
CA VAL A 23 -2.39 -17.85 -20.70
C VAL A 23 -2.41 -16.58 -21.54
N ASN A 24 -3.17 -15.57 -21.12
CA ASN A 24 -3.29 -14.32 -21.86
C ASN A 24 -2.10 -13.40 -21.60
N ASP A 25 -1.61 -12.77 -22.66
CA ASP A 25 -0.57 -11.73 -22.64
C ASP A 25 -1.12 -10.34 -22.29
N TYR A 26 -2.37 -10.27 -21.81
CA TYR A 26 -3.08 -9.04 -21.49
C TYR A 26 -3.94 -9.15 -20.24
N ILE A 27 -4.18 -8.00 -19.61
CA ILE A 27 -5.18 -7.83 -18.54
C ILE A 27 -6.33 -6.96 -19.05
N ASP A 28 -7.56 -7.45 -18.89
CA ASP A 28 -8.78 -6.72 -19.26
C ASP A 28 -9.32 -5.89 -18.09
N LEU A 29 -9.21 -4.57 -18.24
CA LEU A 29 -9.71 -3.55 -17.32
C LEU A 29 -10.88 -2.75 -17.94
N SER A 30 -11.47 -3.23 -19.04
CA SER A 30 -12.55 -2.54 -19.76
C SER A 30 -13.82 -2.37 -18.93
N SER A 31 -14.03 -3.25 -17.94
CA SER A 31 -15.14 -3.15 -16.99
C SER A 31 -14.90 -2.14 -15.86
N ILE A 32 -13.66 -1.66 -15.68
CA ILE A 32 -13.28 -0.74 -14.60
C ILE A 32 -13.25 0.69 -15.11
N ASN A 33 -14.27 1.47 -14.74
CA ASN A 33 -14.38 2.89 -15.11
C ASN A 33 -13.64 3.85 -14.16
N PHE A 34 -12.96 3.33 -13.12
CA PHE A 34 -12.18 4.12 -12.18
C PHE A 34 -11.03 3.29 -11.58
N LEU A 35 -9.79 3.68 -11.89
CA LEU A 35 -8.56 3.12 -11.34
C LEU A 35 -7.94 4.07 -10.33
N ASN A 36 -7.24 3.51 -9.35
CA ASN A 36 -6.47 4.24 -8.35
C ASN A 36 -5.27 3.39 -7.88
N PRO A 37 -4.37 3.93 -7.05
CA PRO A 37 -3.18 3.19 -6.64
C PRO A 37 -3.45 1.81 -6.04
N THR A 38 -4.53 1.65 -5.26
CA THR A 38 -4.86 0.40 -4.56
C THR A 38 -5.26 -0.74 -5.48
N ASN A 39 -5.90 -0.45 -6.62
CA ASN A 39 -6.21 -1.49 -7.60
C ASN A 39 -5.19 -1.57 -8.73
N LEU A 40 -4.60 -0.45 -9.15
CA LEU A 40 -3.72 -0.42 -10.31
C LEU A 40 -2.30 -0.91 -9.98
N LEU A 41 -1.74 -0.54 -8.82
CA LEU A 41 -0.39 -0.98 -8.45
C LEU A 41 -0.23 -2.51 -8.43
N PRO A 42 -1.11 -3.29 -7.76
CA PRO A 42 -0.97 -4.74 -7.78
C PRO A 42 -1.22 -5.37 -9.15
N LEU A 43 -2.05 -4.76 -10.02
CA LEU A 43 -2.21 -5.20 -11.42
C LEU A 43 -0.93 -5.00 -12.23
N LEU A 44 -0.29 -3.83 -12.10
CA LEU A 44 0.97 -3.53 -12.78
C LEU A 44 2.09 -4.44 -12.27
N ASN A 45 2.17 -4.66 -10.96
CA ASN A 45 3.10 -5.60 -10.37
C ASN A 45 2.89 -7.01 -10.94
N TYR A 46 1.65 -7.52 -10.92
CA TYR A 46 1.35 -8.83 -11.50
C TYR A 46 1.74 -8.90 -12.97
N GLY A 47 1.48 -7.85 -13.75
CA GLY A 47 1.84 -7.81 -15.14
C GLY A 47 3.34 -7.88 -15.38
N ASP A 48 4.15 -7.14 -14.61
CA ASP A 48 5.61 -7.21 -14.69
C ASP A 48 6.14 -8.62 -14.36
N GLU A 49 5.65 -9.24 -13.29
CA GLU A 49 6.10 -10.57 -12.85
C GLU A 49 5.70 -11.69 -13.83
N ASN A 50 4.71 -11.45 -14.70
CA ASN A 50 4.19 -12.42 -15.67
C ASN A 50 4.39 -11.96 -17.13
N GLU A 51 5.28 -10.99 -17.37
CA GLU A 51 5.63 -10.49 -18.71
C GLU A 51 4.43 -9.96 -19.53
N ILE A 52 3.38 -9.47 -18.86
CA ILE A 52 2.19 -8.91 -19.48
C ILE A 52 2.46 -7.47 -19.93
N SER A 53 2.41 -7.26 -21.24
CA SER A 53 2.71 -5.96 -21.85
C SER A 53 1.47 -5.17 -22.27
N LYS A 54 0.27 -5.76 -22.18
CA LYS A 54 -0.97 -5.17 -22.71
C LYS A 54 -2.07 -5.05 -21.66
N TYR A 55 -2.65 -3.85 -21.57
CA TYR A 55 -3.80 -3.56 -20.71
C TYR A 55 -4.95 -3.03 -21.56
N ILE A 56 -6.07 -3.73 -21.57
CA ILE A 56 -7.29 -3.28 -22.26
C ILE A 56 -8.06 -2.41 -21.27
N VAL A 57 -8.02 -1.09 -21.43
CA VAL A 57 -8.58 -0.16 -20.44
C VAL A 57 -9.86 0.49 -20.91
N HIS A 58 -10.78 0.77 -19.97
CA HIS A 58 -11.95 1.59 -20.26
C HIS A 58 -11.53 3.03 -20.65
N ASN A 59 -12.20 3.61 -21.64
CA ASN A 59 -11.97 5.00 -22.09
C ASN A 59 -11.92 6.06 -20.97
N ASN A 60 -12.65 5.86 -19.86
CA ASN A 60 -12.69 6.81 -18.74
C ASN A 60 -11.38 6.84 -17.94
N VAL A 61 -10.60 5.77 -18.00
CA VAL A 61 -9.34 5.63 -17.25
C VAL A 61 -8.11 5.65 -18.16
N GLU A 62 -8.28 5.60 -19.49
CA GLU A 62 -7.18 5.56 -20.46
C GLU A 62 -6.14 6.66 -20.24
N ASN A 63 -6.59 7.92 -20.08
CA ASN A 63 -5.68 9.04 -19.83
C ASN A 63 -4.93 8.90 -18.50
N TYR A 64 -5.59 8.38 -17.46
CA TYR A 64 -4.94 8.14 -16.17
C TYR A 64 -3.91 7.01 -16.28
N THR A 65 -4.25 5.89 -16.93
CA THR A 65 -3.33 4.78 -17.15
C THR A 65 -2.09 5.22 -17.93
N LYS A 66 -2.25 6.01 -19.00
CA LYS A 66 -1.11 6.54 -19.78
C LYS A 66 -0.17 7.41 -18.93
N LYS A 67 -0.70 8.22 -18.00
CA LYS A 67 0.10 9.02 -17.07
C LYS A 67 0.86 8.15 -16.07
N VAL A 68 0.18 7.16 -15.49
CA VAL A 68 0.78 6.24 -14.52
C VAL A 68 1.91 5.45 -15.15
N LEU A 69 1.74 5.00 -16.40
CA LEU A 69 2.75 4.27 -17.16
C LEU A 69 3.86 5.16 -17.76
N GLY A 70 3.82 6.48 -17.54
CA GLY A 70 4.81 7.42 -18.10
C GLY A 70 4.76 7.56 -19.64
N ILE A 71 3.70 7.08 -20.29
CA ILE A 71 3.50 7.21 -21.75
C ILE A 71 3.25 8.67 -22.14
N ILE A 72 2.61 9.42 -21.25
CA ILE A 72 2.40 10.87 -21.35
C ILE A 72 2.81 11.54 -20.05
N ASP A 73 3.06 12.84 -20.11
CA ASP A 73 3.41 13.64 -18.94
C ASP A 73 2.38 13.46 -17.81
N HIS A 74 2.90 13.06 -16.65
CA HIS A 74 2.09 12.98 -15.44
C HIS A 74 1.79 14.40 -14.92
N SER A 75 0.60 14.58 -14.37
CA SER A 75 0.23 15.85 -13.74
C SER A 75 0.77 15.94 -12.31
N HIS A 76 0.86 17.14 -11.74
CA HIS A 76 1.25 17.40 -10.34
C HIS A 76 0.37 16.73 -9.27
N ASN A 77 -0.58 15.88 -9.66
CA ASN A 77 -1.48 15.16 -8.78
C ASN A 77 -1.25 13.64 -8.83
N THR A 78 -0.19 13.16 -9.49
CA THR A 78 0.13 11.74 -9.62
C THR A 78 1.63 11.54 -9.44
N ILE A 79 2.02 10.58 -8.60
CA ILE A 79 3.34 9.96 -8.71
C ILE A 79 3.14 8.77 -9.64
N PRO A 80 3.84 8.70 -10.78
CA PRO A 80 3.66 7.60 -11.72
C PRO A 80 4.08 6.28 -11.08
N TYR A 81 3.89 5.20 -11.83
CA TYR A 81 4.40 3.88 -11.43
C TYR A 81 5.92 3.94 -11.34
N ILE A 82 6.45 3.88 -10.11
CA ILE A 82 7.89 3.86 -9.86
C ILE A 82 8.32 2.46 -9.44
N THR A 83 9.49 2.06 -9.92
CA THR A 83 10.19 0.83 -9.54
C THR A 83 11.53 1.19 -8.93
N PHE A 84 11.91 0.54 -7.84
CA PHE A 84 13.17 0.77 -7.14
C PHE A 84 13.78 -0.55 -6.68
N SER A 85 15.10 -0.56 -6.51
CA SER A 85 15.82 -1.74 -6.04
C SER A 85 15.95 -1.74 -4.52
N ASN A 86 16.42 -2.84 -3.95
CA ASN A 86 16.76 -2.91 -2.52
C ASN A 86 18.13 -2.27 -2.23
N ASP A 87 18.32 -1.01 -2.66
CA ASP A 87 19.42 -0.14 -2.26
C ASP A 87 18.89 0.95 -1.32
N LYS A 88 19.32 0.93 -0.05
CA LYS A 88 18.88 1.90 0.97
C LYS A 88 19.18 3.36 0.59
N LYS A 89 20.08 3.61 -0.37
CA LYS A 89 20.33 4.97 -0.91
C LYS A 89 19.14 5.54 -1.68
N GLU A 90 18.25 4.69 -2.20
CA GLU A 90 17.06 5.12 -2.96
C GLU A 90 15.94 5.66 -2.04
N ILE A 91 15.98 5.40 -0.73
CA ILE A 91 14.92 5.81 0.23
C ILE A 91 14.65 7.32 0.18
N ASP A 92 15.71 8.14 0.17
CA ASP A 92 15.59 9.60 0.18
C ASP A 92 14.98 10.12 -1.13
N GLU A 93 15.31 9.51 -2.26
CA GLU A 93 14.75 9.87 -3.57
C GLU A 93 13.27 9.51 -3.66
N ILE A 94 12.92 8.27 -3.28
CA ILE A 94 11.55 7.77 -3.27
C ILE A 94 10.67 8.68 -2.39
N THR A 95 11.10 8.91 -1.14
CA THR A 95 10.36 9.75 -0.17
C THR A 95 10.19 11.19 -0.65
N SER A 96 11.22 11.78 -1.25
CA SER A 96 11.16 13.14 -1.81
C SER A 96 10.09 13.29 -2.90
N GLY A 97 9.90 12.27 -3.74
CA GLY A 97 8.81 12.21 -4.71
C GLY A 97 7.43 12.38 -4.05
N PHE A 98 7.16 11.65 -2.97
CA PHE A 98 5.92 11.78 -2.19
C PHE A 98 5.75 13.14 -1.52
N TYR A 99 6.83 13.73 -1.02
CA TYR A 99 6.77 15.06 -0.40
C TYR A 99 6.52 16.17 -1.42
N SER A 100 6.94 15.99 -2.67
CA SER A 100 6.62 16.94 -3.75
C SER A 100 5.16 16.89 -4.18
N LEU A 101 4.53 15.71 -4.10
CA LEU A 101 3.11 15.52 -4.44
C LEU A 101 2.17 16.07 -3.35
N LEU A 102 2.58 15.93 -2.08
CA LEU A 102 1.73 16.20 -0.92
C LEU A 102 2.12 17.52 -0.25
N ASP A 103 1.21 18.49 -0.29
CA ASP A 103 1.36 19.70 0.52
C ASP A 103 1.18 19.41 2.02
N SER A 104 1.57 20.36 2.87
CA SER A 104 1.45 20.25 4.33
C SER A 104 0.01 20.14 4.83
N ALA A 105 -1.00 20.29 3.97
CA ALA A 105 -2.40 20.18 4.36
C ALA A 105 -2.90 18.72 4.39
N TYR A 106 -2.14 17.76 3.87
CA TYR A 106 -2.43 16.33 4.02
C TYR A 106 -1.67 15.78 5.23
N GLY A 107 -2.32 15.56 6.37
CA GLY A 107 -1.69 15.04 7.58
C GLY A 107 -0.75 16.01 8.32
N GLY A 108 -0.14 16.98 7.64
CA GLY A 108 1.02 17.73 8.14
C GLY A 108 2.33 17.07 7.67
N VAL A 109 3.37 17.88 7.41
CA VAL A 109 4.67 17.40 6.88
C VAL A 109 5.25 16.28 7.74
N ASN A 110 5.27 16.45 9.07
CA ASN A 110 5.82 15.44 9.97
C ASN A 110 5.04 14.13 9.96
N THR A 111 3.72 14.21 9.87
CA THR A 111 2.83 13.04 9.80
C THR A 111 3.07 12.26 8.52
N LEU A 112 3.11 12.95 7.37
CA LEU A 112 3.41 12.32 6.08
C LEU A 112 4.79 11.69 6.07
N ASN A 113 5.80 12.44 6.51
CA ASN A 113 7.18 11.98 6.56
C ASN A 113 7.28 10.71 7.39
N PHE A 114 6.70 10.70 8.59
CA PHE A 114 6.71 9.51 9.45
C PHE A 114 6.01 8.32 8.78
N MET A 115 4.78 8.48 8.29
CA MET A 115 4.01 7.35 7.73
C MET A 115 4.68 6.75 6.49
N ILE A 116 5.14 7.59 5.56
CA ILE A 116 5.78 7.15 4.32
C ILE A 116 7.14 6.51 4.62
N TYR A 117 7.95 7.17 5.46
CA TYR A 117 9.27 6.68 5.83
C TYR A 117 9.18 5.34 6.57
N GLU A 118 8.26 5.16 7.51
CA GLU A 118 8.09 3.89 8.24
C GLU A 118 7.65 2.75 7.33
N ILE A 119 6.74 2.99 6.37
CA ILE A 119 6.34 1.94 5.42
C ILE A 119 7.51 1.53 4.52
N ILE A 120 8.22 2.52 3.95
CA ILE A 120 9.39 2.25 3.11
C ILE A 120 10.46 1.51 3.89
N ASN A 121 10.81 1.95 5.11
CA ASN A 121 11.79 1.24 5.93
C ASN A 121 11.36 -0.17 6.29
N ASN A 122 10.08 -0.43 6.53
CA ASN A 122 9.60 -1.80 6.74
C ASN A 122 9.86 -2.69 5.50
N MET A 123 9.71 -2.16 4.28
CA MET A 123 10.09 -2.89 3.07
C MET A 123 11.59 -3.22 3.07
N PHE A 124 12.45 -2.20 3.25
CA PHE A 124 13.91 -2.35 3.24
C PHE A 124 14.48 -3.21 4.38
N ASP A 125 13.88 -3.17 5.57
CA ASP A 125 14.40 -3.88 6.74
C ASP A 125 13.86 -5.32 6.86
N HIS A 126 12.68 -5.61 6.31
CA HIS A 126 11.96 -6.85 6.65
C HIS A 126 11.52 -7.71 5.46
N SER A 127 11.43 -7.16 4.25
CA SER A 127 10.88 -7.92 3.13
C SER A 127 11.92 -8.69 2.31
N ASP A 128 13.23 -8.44 2.46
CA ASP A 128 14.28 -9.06 1.62
C ASP A 128 13.96 -8.97 0.10
N PHE A 129 13.28 -7.89 -0.33
CA PHE A 129 12.79 -7.74 -1.69
C PHE A 129 13.90 -7.51 -2.71
N SER A 130 13.61 -7.77 -4.00
CA SER A 130 14.48 -7.39 -5.11
C SER A 130 13.94 -6.17 -5.86
N ILE A 131 12.61 -6.08 -6.00
CA ILE A 131 11.91 -4.99 -6.68
C ILE A 131 10.82 -4.43 -5.75
N GLY A 132 10.92 -3.14 -5.47
CA GLY A 132 9.90 -2.36 -4.79
C GLY A 132 9.19 -1.46 -5.80
N ARG A 133 7.91 -1.23 -5.56
CA ARG A 133 7.03 -0.46 -6.45
C ARG A 133 6.20 0.51 -5.63
N ALA A 134 5.93 1.68 -6.20
CA ALA A 134 4.99 2.60 -5.58
C ALA A 134 4.20 3.42 -6.60
N LEU A 135 3.06 3.94 -6.15
CA LEU A 135 2.13 4.72 -6.95
C LEU A 135 1.30 5.62 -6.02
N ALA A 136 1.08 6.88 -6.37
CA ALA A 136 0.17 7.75 -5.63
C ALA A 136 -0.68 8.63 -6.54
N GLN A 137 -1.87 8.95 -6.04
CA GLN A 137 -2.83 9.81 -6.73
C GLN A 137 -3.51 10.73 -5.73
N LEU A 138 -3.38 12.03 -5.97
CA LEU A 138 -4.09 13.07 -5.27
C LEU A 138 -5.51 13.23 -5.84
N PHE A 139 -6.51 13.34 -4.97
CA PHE A 139 -7.91 13.62 -5.33
C PHE A 139 -8.37 14.94 -4.72
N PRO A 140 -7.96 16.11 -5.28
CA PRO A 140 -8.21 17.41 -4.66
C PRO A 140 -9.69 17.70 -4.43
N LYS A 141 -10.56 17.31 -5.37
CA LYS A 141 -12.01 17.51 -5.25
C LYS A 141 -12.64 16.73 -4.10
N ASN A 142 -11.97 15.67 -3.64
CA ASN A 142 -12.44 14.80 -2.57
C ASN A 142 -11.65 14.96 -1.27
N ASN A 143 -10.64 15.83 -1.25
CA ASN A 143 -9.79 16.10 -0.09
C ASN A 143 -9.10 14.85 0.48
N TYR A 144 -8.59 13.97 -0.38
CA TYR A 144 -7.73 12.87 0.02
C TYR A 144 -6.68 12.54 -1.04
N THR A 145 -5.69 11.74 -0.65
CA THR A 145 -4.72 11.10 -1.53
C THR A 145 -4.72 9.60 -1.25
N ASP A 146 -4.52 8.81 -2.31
CA ASP A 146 -4.20 7.40 -2.16
C ASP A 146 -2.72 7.19 -2.49
N ILE A 147 -2.04 6.39 -1.68
CA ILE A 147 -0.63 6.02 -1.83
C ILE A 147 -0.58 4.51 -1.70
N SER A 148 0.14 3.82 -2.59
CA SER A 148 0.36 2.38 -2.49
C SER A 148 1.82 2.05 -2.68
N PHE A 149 2.30 1.13 -1.87
CA PHE A 149 3.63 0.54 -1.91
C PHE A 149 3.47 -0.97 -2.06
N MET A 150 4.31 -1.59 -2.88
CA MET A 150 4.33 -3.03 -3.03
C MET A 150 5.77 -3.52 -3.17
N ASP A 151 6.13 -4.57 -2.44
CA ASP A 151 7.38 -5.31 -2.65
C ASP A 151 7.08 -6.73 -3.16
N ASN A 152 8.05 -7.32 -3.84
CA ASN A 152 8.04 -8.73 -4.25
C ASN A 152 8.79 -9.64 -3.26
N GLY A 153 8.92 -9.22 -2.00
CA GLY A 153 9.74 -9.87 -0.99
C GLY A 153 9.08 -11.07 -0.31
N VAL A 154 9.58 -11.41 0.87
CA VAL A 154 9.24 -12.63 1.63
C VAL A 154 7.86 -12.61 2.26
N SER A 155 7.11 -11.50 2.15
CA SER A 155 5.83 -11.23 2.83
C SER A 155 5.94 -11.16 4.37
N ILE A 156 4.92 -10.60 5.03
CA ILE A 156 4.83 -10.57 6.49
C ILE A 156 4.73 -12.00 7.07
N PRO A 157 3.83 -12.88 6.58
CA PRO A 157 3.79 -14.28 7.02
C PRO A 157 5.12 -15.00 6.81
N GLY A 158 5.74 -14.85 5.63
CA GLY A 158 7.02 -15.51 5.36
C GLY A 158 8.18 -14.98 6.20
N ARG A 159 8.17 -13.71 6.59
CA ARG A 159 9.13 -13.19 7.59
C ARG A 159 8.90 -13.82 8.97
N PHE A 160 7.65 -13.97 9.39
CA PHE A 160 7.29 -14.60 10.66
C PHE A 160 7.72 -16.07 10.69
N GLU A 161 7.51 -16.81 9.61
CA GLU A 161 7.99 -18.19 9.42
C GLU A 161 9.51 -18.28 9.60
N LYS A 162 10.29 -17.40 8.92
CA LYS A 162 11.75 -17.34 9.05
C LYS A 162 12.23 -17.07 10.48
N CYS A 163 11.44 -16.35 11.27
CA CYS A 163 11.77 -16.01 12.66
C CYS A 163 11.21 -17.00 13.69
N GLY A 164 10.50 -18.05 13.25
CA GLY A 164 9.90 -19.05 14.14
C GLY A 164 8.70 -18.53 14.94
N PHE A 165 8.00 -17.51 14.43
CA PHE A 165 6.76 -17.04 15.04
C PHE A 165 5.58 -17.90 14.62
N GLU A 166 4.78 -18.32 15.60
CA GLU A 166 3.53 -19.03 15.38
C GLU A 166 2.39 -18.07 15.05
N PHE A 167 1.58 -18.43 14.06
CA PHE A 167 0.36 -17.76 13.66
C PHE A 167 -0.61 -18.75 13.00
N GLU A 168 -1.91 -18.51 13.08
CA GLU A 168 -2.94 -19.45 12.59
C GLU A 168 -3.11 -19.42 11.07
N ASN A 169 -3.00 -18.23 10.47
CA ASN A 169 -3.12 -17.98 9.04
C ASN A 169 -2.48 -16.63 8.69
N ASP A 170 -2.39 -16.30 7.40
CA ASP A 170 -1.75 -15.07 6.94
C ASP A 170 -2.40 -13.79 7.51
N CYS A 171 -3.71 -13.79 7.77
CA CYS A 171 -4.37 -12.67 8.43
C CYS A 171 -3.89 -12.50 9.88
N ASP A 172 -3.68 -13.60 10.60
CA ASP A 172 -3.15 -13.59 11.96
C ASP A 172 -1.70 -13.10 11.99
N ALA A 173 -0.84 -13.50 11.05
CA ALA A 173 0.51 -12.95 10.94
C ALA A 173 0.50 -11.42 10.75
N ILE A 174 -0.37 -10.91 9.86
CA ILE A 174 -0.55 -9.46 9.68
C ILE A 174 -1.07 -8.82 10.97
N PHE A 175 -2.07 -9.43 11.62
CA PHE A 175 -2.64 -8.94 12.88
C PHE A 175 -1.59 -8.81 13.99
N GLN A 176 -0.74 -9.82 14.15
CA GLN A 176 0.35 -9.80 15.12
C GLN A 176 1.38 -8.73 14.77
N ALA A 177 1.74 -8.57 13.48
CA ALA A 177 2.68 -7.53 13.04
C ALA A 177 2.16 -6.11 13.30
N ILE A 178 0.88 -5.83 12.98
CA ILE A 178 0.28 -4.52 13.25
C ILE A 178 0.14 -4.24 14.75
N ASN A 179 0.02 -5.27 15.59
CA ASN A 179 0.02 -5.17 17.05
C ASN A 179 1.44 -5.17 17.66
N GLY A 180 2.45 -5.03 16.82
CA GLY A 180 3.82 -4.76 17.21
C GLY A 180 4.63 -5.98 17.62
N LYS A 181 4.26 -7.16 17.16
CA LYS A 181 5.19 -8.29 17.13
C LYS A 181 6.20 -8.03 16.02
N SER A 182 7.48 -7.96 16.38
CA SER A 182 8.58 -7.59 15.49
C SER A 182 9.58 -8.72 15.41
N SER A 183 10.11 -9.00 14.21
CA SER A 183 11.26 -9.91 14.04
C SER A 183 12.58 -9.34 14.54
N ASP A 184 12.60 -8.07 14.95
CA ASP A 184 13.74 -7.38 15.54
C ASP A 184 13.53 -7.24 17.05
N LEU A 185 14.26 -8.07 17.83
CA LEU A 185 14.19 -8.16 19.29
C LEU A 185 14.61 -6.86 20.00
N GLU A 186 15.43 -6.02 19.36
CA GLU A 186 15.75 -4.69 19.90
C GLU A 186 14.60 -3.71 19.72
N LYS A 187 13.85 -3.81 18.61
CA LYS A 187 12.63 -3.01 18.36
C LYS A 187 11.44 -3.50 19.19
N GLU A 188 11.36 -4.78 19.53
CA GLU A 188 10.28 -5.35 20.37
C GLU A 188 10.23 -4.72 21.78
N ASN A 189 11.39 -4.39 22.35
CA ASN A 189 11.51 -3.76 23.68
C ASN A 189 11.39 -2.22 23.66
N ARG A 190 11.35 -1.59 22.49
CA ARG A 190 11.16 -0.14 22.34
C ARG A 190 9.66 0.15 22.18
N ARG A 191 9.15 1.10 22.97
CA ARG A 191 7.74 1.52 22.95
C ARG A 191 7.31 1.90 21.52
N GLY A 192 6.25 1.27 21.02
CA GLY A 192 5.56 1.61 19.77
C GLY A 192 6.31 1.13 18.53
N THR A 193 5.96 -0.04 18.00
CA THR A 193 6.48 -0.50 16.71
C THR A 193 6.04 0.44 15.59
N GLY A 194 6.94 0.73 14.64
CA GLY A 194 6.72 1.68 13.54
C GLY A 194 5.38 1.49 12.82
N LEU A 195 5.05 0.26 12.45
CA LEU A 195 3.79 -0.07 11.75
C LEU A 195 2.54 0.23 12.60
N ASN A 196 2.54 -0.15 13.87
CA ASN A 196 1.41 0.11 14.79
C ASN A 196 1.15 1.62 14.95
N SER A 197 2.22 2.40 15.15
CA SER A 197 2.13 3.87 15.29
C SER A 197 1.64 4.50 13.98
N THR A 198 2.12 4.01 12.83
CA THR A 198 1.65 4.44 11.51
C THR A 198 0.15 4.18 11.34
N ILE A 199 -0.34 2.99 11.70
CA ILE A 199 -1.77 2.67 11.62
C ILE A 199 -2.59 3.60 12.51
N ASN A 200 -2.19 3.80 13.78
CA ASN A 200 -2.86 4.71 14.70
C ASN A 200 -2.93 6.15 14.13
N LEU A 201 -1.81 6.63 13.59
CA LEU A 201 -1.71 7.96 13.02
C LEU A 201 -2.60 8.10 11.77
N VAL A 202 -2.66 7.10 10.90
CA VAL A 202 -3.52 7.08 9.71
C VAL A 202 -5.00 7.06 10.11
N THR A 203 -5.41 6.12 10.97
CA THR A 203 -6.83 5.84 11.22
C THR A 203 -7.43 6.76 12.27
N ASN A 204 -6.75 6.96 13.40
CA ASN A 204 -7.25 7.77 14.51
C ASN A 204 -6.83 9.24 14.39
N GLY A 205 -5.60 9.51 13.93
CA GLY A 205 -5.08 10.86 13.76
C GLY A 205 -5.62 11.56 12.51
N ASN A 206 -5.31 11.01 11.33
CA ASN A 206 -5.68 11.57 10.04
C ASN A 206 -7.13 11.24 9.62
N LYS A 207 -7.78 10.29 10.31
CA LYS A 207 -9.12 9.78 9.95
C LYS A 207 -9.15 9.15 8.57
N GLY A 208 -8.00 8.67 8.09
CA GLY A 208 -7.80 7.97 6.85
C GLY A 208 -8.12 6.48 6.98
N SER A 209 -7.56 5.69 6.07
CA SER A 209 -7.62 4.23 6.15
C SER A 209 -6.36 3.59 5.60
N ILE A 210 -6.08 2.37 6.04
CA ILE A 210 -4.98 1.55 5.56
C ILE A 210 -5.52 0.19 5.10
N LEU A 211 -4.91 -0.36 4.06
CA LEU A 211 -5.10 -1.71 3.59
C LEU A 211 -3.73 -2.38 3.47
N ILE A 212 -3.57 -3.56 4.05
CA ILE A 212 -2.36 -4.38 3.95
C ILE A 212 -2.78 -5.73 3.36
N ALA A 213 -2.21 -6.10 2.23
CA ALA A 213 -2.33 -7.44 1.68
C ALA A 213 -0.94 -8.08 1.66
N SER A 214 -0.78 -9.27 2.22
CA SER A 214 0.51 -9.96 2.27
C SER A 214 0.27 -11.45 2.16
N ARG A 215 0.81 -12.08 1.10
CA ARG A 215 0.42 -13.44 0.68
C ARG A 215 -1.13 -13.52 0.56
N ASN A 216 -1.80 -14.40 1.30
CA ASN A 216 -3.25 -14.53 1.28
C ASN A 216 -3.94 -13.78 2.43
N GLY A 217 -3.21 -13.04 3.25
CA GLY A 217 -3.79 -12.24 4.32
C GLY A 217 -4.18 -10.86 3.79
N LEU A 218 -5.39 -10.40 4.10
CA LEU A 218 -5.84 -9.03 3.88
C LEU A 218 -6.33 -8.41 5.18
N CYS A 219 -5.84 -7.21 5.48
CA CYS A 219 -6.29 -6.39 6.59
C CYS A 219 -6.70 -5.00 6.07
N TYR A 220 -7.89 -4.54 6.43
CA TYR A 220 -8.36 -3.18 6.20
C TYR A 220 -8.76 -2.53 7.53
N ILE A 221 -8.26 -1.32 7.76
CA ILE A 221 -8.52 -0.56 8.99
C ILE A 221 -8.87 0.89 8.62
N ASP A 222 -10.02 1.34 9.11
CA ASP A 222 -10.40 2.76 9.22
C ASP A 222 -10.74 3.09 10.68
N GLU A 223 -11.15 4.33 10.97
CA GLU A 223 -11.52 4.77 12.33
C GLU A 223 -12.60 3.89 12.99
N ASN A 224 -13.53 3.34 12.21
CA ASN A 224 -14.73 2.67 12.71
C ASN A 224 -14.77 1.18 12.35
N THR A 225 -13.86 0.70 11.51
CA THR A 225 -13.94 -0.59 10.85
C THR A 225 -12.60 -1.28 10.85
N LYS A 226 -12.58 -2.53 11.28
CA LYS A 226 -11.48 -3.48 11.10
C LYS A 226 -12.02 -4.68 10.35
N LYS A 227 -11.39 -5.05 9.25
CA LYS A 227 -11.76 -6.22 8.43
C LYS A 227 -10.51 -7.03 8.15
N TYR A 228 -10.65 -8.33 8.34
CA TYR A 228 -9.66 -9.34 7.99
C TYR A 228 -10.33 -10.29 7.01
N LYS A 229 -9.61 -10.66 5.95
CA LYS A 229 -10.11 -11.55 4.92
C LYS A 229 -8.96 -12.42 4.44
N GLN A 230 -9.17 -13.73 4.47
CA GLN A 230 -8.30 -14.65 3.76
C GLN A 230 -8.63 -14.58 2.27
N LEU A 231 -7.64 -14.30 1.44
CA LEU A 231 -7.75 -14.33 -0.01
C LEU A 231 -7.78 -15.80 -0.46
N ASN A 232 -8.58 -16.10 -1.48
CA ASN A 232 -8.71 -17.46 -2.00
C ASN A 232 -7.54 -17.85 -2.91
N ASN A 233 -6.82 -16.86 -3.42
CA ASN A 233 -5.84 -17.02 -4.48
C ASN A 233 -4.58 -16.20 -4.16
N ASN A 234 -3.41 -16.74 -4.52
CA ASN A 234 -2.09 -16.15 -4.29
C ASN A 234 -1.80 -14.99 -5.27
N TYR A 235 -2.65 -13.96 -5.28
CA TYR A 235 -2.49 -12.82 -6.21
C TYR A 235 -1.40 -11.82 -5.79
N ILE A 236 -0.98 -11.87 -4.52
CA ILE A 236 -0.01 -10.96 -3.95
C ILE A 236 1.28 -11.74 -3.64
N TYR A 237 2.30 -11.50 -4.46
CA TYR A 237 3.68 -11.89 -4.15
C TYR A 237 4.32 -10.75 -3.36
N GLY A 238 4.77 -11.04 -2.14
CA GLY A 238 5.30 -10.05 -1.20
C GLY A 238 4.22 -9.33 -0.37
N THR A 239 4.31 -8.01 -0.26
CA THR A 239 3.39 -7.20 0.56
C THR A 239 2.94 -5.94 -0.19
N LEU A 240 1.63 -5.70 -0.23
CA LEU A 240 1.00 -4.46 -0.64
C LEU A 240 0.55 -3.69 0.60
N VAL A 241 0.91 -2.40 0.67
CA VAL A 241 0.39 -1.44 1.66
C VAL A 241 -0.22 -0.26 0.93
N SER A 242 -1.52 -0.04 1.10
CA SER A 242 -2.24 1.13 0.59
C SER A 242 -2.70 2.02 1.72
N LEU A 243 -2.45 3.32 1.58
CA LEU A 243 -2.91 4.38 2.47
C LEU A 243 -3.90 5.28 1.76
N ARG A 244 -4.95 5.68 2.47
CA ARG A 244 -5.77 6.83 2.11
C ARG A 244 -5.59 7.90 3.17
N ILE A 245 -5.03 9.04 2.78
CA ILE A 245 -4.74 10.16 3.68
C ILE A 245 -5.65 11.33 3.34
N LYS A 246 -6.38 11.85 4.33
CA LYS A 246 -7.24 13.02 4.21
C LYS A 246 -6.43 14.32 4.24
N LYS A 247 -6.95 15.35 3.57
CA LYS A 247 -6.44 16.73 3.61
C LYS A 247 -6.80 17.42 4.93
N VAL A 248 -6.26 16.91 6.04
CA VAL A 248 -6.41 17.46 7.40
C VAL A 248 -5.06 17.48 8.11
N ASN A 249 -4.75 18.53 8.86
CA ASN A 249 -3.51 18.61 9.64
C ASN A 249 -3.62 17.77 10.93
N VAL A 250 -2.57 17.03 11.26
CA VAL A 250 -2.51 16.13 12.42
C VAL A 250 -1.27 16.44 13.24
N ASP A 251 -1.46 16.60 14.55
CA ASP A 251 -0.36 16.63 15.49
C ASP A 251 0.09 15.20 15.78
N TYR A 252 1.10 14.74 15.03
CA TYR A 252 1.57 13.35 15.06
C TYR A 252 1.98 12.88 16.47
N SER A 253 2.49 13.80 17.31
CA SER A 253 2.98 13.51 18.66
C SER A 253 1.92 12.89 19.58
N LYS A 254 0.65 13.20 19.34
CA LYS A 254 -0.50 12.67 20.10
C LYS A 254 -0.83 11.21 19.78
N TYR A 255 -0.31 10.71 18.67
CA TYR A 255 -0.62 9.38 18.15
C TYR A 255 0.61 8.46 18.10
N MET A 256 1.75 8.91 18.63
CA MET A 256 2.95 8.10 18.80
C MET A 256 2.81 7.20 20.02
N GLY A 257 3.10 5.91 19.84
CA GLY A 257 3.04 4.91 20.90
C GLY A 257 2.25 3.66 20.49
N LYS A 258 2.42 2.59 21.26
CA LYS A 258 1.75 1.32 21.01
C LYS A 258 0.26 1.43 21.36
N ILE A 259 -0.60 1.11 20.41
CA ILE A 259 -2.04 0.89 20.62
C ILE A 259 -2.37 -0.58 20.38
N GLU A 260 -3.44 -1.04 21.03
CA GLU A 260 -4.02 -2.34 20.71
C GLU A 260 -5.05 -2.15 19.59
N LEU A 261 -4.77 -2.79 18.44
CA LEU A 261 -5.57 -2.77 17.22
C LEU A 261 -6.43 -4.03 17.14
#